data_AF-A0A6L8RRZ9-F1
#
_entry.id   AF-A0A6L8RRZ9-F1
#
_cell.length_a   1.000
_cell.length_b   1.000
_cell.length_c   1.000
_cell.angle_alpha   90.00
_cell.angle_beta   90.00
_cell.angle_gamma   90.00
#
_symmetry.space_group_name_H-M   'P 1'
#
loop_
_entity.id
_entity.type
_entity.pdbx_description
1 polymer ?
#
loop_
_entity_poly.entity_id
_entity_poly.type
_entity_poly.pdbx_seq_one_letter_code
_entity_poly.pdbx_strand_id
1 'polypeptide(L)'
;MSDSAEKVYLSFHKSFVKENIPYIDRSTGEDRTFNSVTLPSDTVIDGRNVGGFQFSPLYVDPSKYDENQRVVPLLANREVWLTKTARDADGNVLLDQDGNPEKETLKVMPAAIKEALAEARRAWSQQHSQERSLQERAGTARNGAGAMHREGDRLSDRDIPF
;
A
#
# COMPACT_ATOMS: atom_id res chain seq x y z
N MET A 1 20.81 -1.71 32.58
CA MET A 1 19.81 -0.68 32.22
C MET A 1 19.13 -1.18 30.96
N SER A 2 17.92 -1.72 31.07
CA SER A 2 17.12 -2.14 29.93
C SER A 2 16.63 -0.87 29.25
N ASP A 3 17.43 -0.37 28.31
CA ASP A 3 17.04 0.72 27.44
C ASP A 3 15.94 0.17 26.53
N SER A 4 14.68 0.41 26.90
CA SER A 4 13.53 0.09 26.07
C SER A 4 13.59 0.98 24.85
N ALA A 5 14.41 0.61 23.86
CA ALA A 5 14.61 1.38 22.66
C ALA A 5 13.25 1.70 22.03
N GLU A 6 12.97 3.00 21.88
CA GLU A 6 11.71 3.50 21.38
C GLU A 6 11.37 2.85 20.04
N LYS A 7 10.10 2.49 19.85
CA LYS A 7 9.64 1.76 18.66
C LYS A 7 8.67 2.59 17.84
N VAL A 8 8.85 2.54 16.53
CA VAL A 8 7.86 3.00 15.54
C VAL A 8 7.15 1.77 15.00
N TYR A 9 5.83 1.76 15.13
CA TYR A 9 4.97 0.70 14.62
C TYR A 9 4.43 1.10 13.25
N LEU A 10 4.72 0.29 12.24
CA LEU A 10 4.15 0.39 10.91
C LEU A 10 3.06 -0.67 10.75
N SER A 11 1.95 -0.32 10.11
CA SER A 11 0.91 -1.28 9.75
C SER A 11 0.92 -1.51 8.25
N PHE A 12 0.73 -2.74 7.80
CA PHE A 12 0.63 -3.13 6.40
C PHE A 12 -0.49 -4.15 6.21
N HIS A 13 -1.18 -4.09 5.08
CA HIS A 13 -2.05 -5.21 4.69
C HIS A 13 -1.18 -6.45 4.41
N LYS A 14 -1.66 -7.65 4.78
CA LYS A 14 -0.91 -8.91 4.69
C LYS A 14 -0.38 -9.22 3.29
N SER A 15 -1.00 -8.69 2.23
CA SER A 15 -0.51 -8.83 0.85
C SER A 15 0.85 -8.18 0.59
N PHE A 16 1.24 -7.19 1.40
CA PHE A 16 2.52 -6.52 1.30
C PHE A 16 3.60 -7.16 2.17
N VAL A 17 3.25 -8.20 2.93
CA VAL A 17 4.14 -8.84 3.90
C VAL A 17 4.28 -10.31 3.58
N LYS A 18 5.53 -10.77 3.47
CA LYS A 18 5.89 -12.17 3.34
C LYS A 18 6.60 -12.59 4.63
N GLU A 19 5.99 -13.51 5.35
CA GLU A 19 6.44 -13.96 6.67
C GLU A 19 7.19 -15.29 6.56
N ASN A 20 8.17 -15.52 7.44
CA ASN A 20 8.87 -16.79 7.59
C ASN A 20 9.45 -17.39 6.28
N ILE A 21 10.01 -16.55 5.41
CA ILE A 21 10.65 -16.99 4.18
C ILE A 21 11.89 -17.82 4.54
N PRO A 22 11.95 -19.11 4.17
CA PRO A 22 13.08 -19.97 4.51
C PRO A 22 14.34 -19.60 3.71
N TYR A 23 15.51 -19.72 4.35
CA TYR A 23 16.82 -19.61 3.73
C TYR A 23 17.86 -20.42 4.51
N ILE A 24 18.95 -20.79 3.85
CA ILE A 24 20.12 -21.37 4.50
C ILE A 24 21.08 -20.25 4.88
N ASP A 25 21.38 -20.12 6.16
CA ASP A 25 22.40 -19.18 6.63
C ASP A 25 23.76 -19.63 6.10
N ARG A 26 24.39 -18.81 5.26
CA ARG A 26 25.67 -19.17 4.63
C ARG A 26 26.83 -19.31 5.62
N SER A 27 26.73 -18.70 6.80
CA SER A 27 27.78 -18.74 7.82
C SER A 27 27.65 -19.95 8.73
N THR A 28 26.42 -20.38 9.04
CA THR A 28 26.18 -21.50 9.97
C THR A 28 25.69 -22.77 9.30
N GLY A 29 25.14 -22.69 8.08
CA GLY A 29 24.50 -23.80 7.37
C GLY A 29 23.10 -24.15 7.89
N GLU A 30 22.56 -23.38 8.82
CA GLU A 30 21.26 -23.67 9.45
C GLU A 30 20.08 -23.18 8.61
N ASP A 31 18.98 -23.92 8.68
CA ASP A 31 17.66 -23.45 8.24
C ASP A 31 17.22 -22.28 9.10
N ARG A 32 17.07 -21.11 8.48
CA ARG A 32 16.56 -19.89 9.12
C ARG A 32 15.43 -19.31 8.30
N THR A 33 14.73 -18.36 8.91
CA THR A 33 13.66 -17.63 8.24
C THR A 33 13.87 -16.13 8.35
N PHE A 34 13.34 -15.38 7.38
CA PHE A 34 13.27 -13.93 7.43
C PHE A 34 11.91 -13.44 6.94
N ASN A 35 11.55 -12.21 7.31
CA ASN A 35 10.35 -11.55 6.81
C ASN A 35 10.73 -10.51 5.76
N SER A 36 9.82 -10.23 4.84
CA SER A 36 9.98 -9.16 3.84
C SER A 36 8.70 -8.34 3.75
N VAL A 37 8.85 -7.02 3.69
CA VAL A 37 7.77 -6.06 3.48
C VAL A 37 8.04 -5.29 2.20
N THR A 38 7.05 -5.19 1.32
CA THR A 38 7.09 -4.34 0.12
C THR A 38 6.28 -3.07 0.36
N LEU A 39 6.86 -1.91 0.11
CA LEU A 39 6.17 -0.63 0.24
C LEU A 39 5.09 -0.49 -0.86
N PRO A 40 3.87 -0.03 -0.52
CA PRO A 40 2.83 0.30 -1.49
C PRO A 40 3.33 1.26 -2.57
N SER A 41 2.82 1.13 -3.80
CA SER A 41 3.30 1.84 -5.00
C SER A 41 3.23 3.37 -4.93
N ASP A 42 2.34 3.88 -4.08
CA ASP A 42 2.07 5.30 -3.83
C ASP A 42 2.85 5.87 -2.65
N THR A 43 3.78 5.10 -2.07
CA THR A 43 4.62 5.59 -0.95
C THR A 43 5.68 6.57 -1.47
N VAL A 44 5.66 7.81 -0.98
CA VAL A 44 6.62 8.87 -1.33
C VAL A 44 7.30 9.37 -0.06
N ILE A 45 8.63 9.42 -0.06
CA ILE A 45 9.45 9.96 1.04
C ILE A 45 10.34 11.05 0.46
N ASP A 46 10.32 12.25 1.05
CA ASP A 46 11.13 13.41 0.62
C ASP A 46 11.02 13.70 -0.89
N GLY A 47 9.82 13.56 -1.45
CA GLY A 47 9.54 13.76 -2.87
C GLY A 47 9.97 12.62 -3.80
N ARG A 48 10.60 11.56 -3.28
CA ARG A 48 10.99 10.36 -4.03
C ARG A 48 9.94 9.26 -3.87
N ASN A 49 9.42 8.76 -4.99
CA ASN A 49 8.58 7.56 -4.96
C ASN A 49 9.45 6.34 -4.57
N VAL A 50 9.10 5.73 -3.44
CA VAL A 50 9.75 4.53 -2.88
C VAL A 50 8.83 3.31 -2.94
N GLY A 51 7.78 3.38 -3.75
CA GLY A 51 6.87 2.28 -4.01
C GLY A 51 7.59 1.08 -4.65
N GLY A 52 7.28 -0.11 -4.14
CA GLY A 52 7.90 -1.37 -4.54
C GLY A 52 9.29 -1.61 -3.94
N PHE A 53 9.86 -0.68 -3.18
CA PHE A 53 11.03 -0.98 -2.35
C PHE A 53 10.65 -1.97 -1.25
N GLN A 54 11.63 -2.76 -0.83
CA GLN A 54 11.47 -3.81 0.17
C GLN A 54 12.45 -3.63 1.32
N PHE A 55 12.03 -4.05 2.51
CA PHE A 55 12.91 -4.20 3.66
C PHE A 55 12.56 -5.47 4.44
N SER A 56 13.52 -5.95 5.23
CA SER A 56 13.38 -7.19 6.00
C SER A 56 13.26 -6.89 7.49
N PRO A 57 12.04 -6.82 8.06
CA PRO A 57 11.89 -6.63 9.50
C PRO A 57 12.18 -7.92 10.26
N LEU A 58 12.66 -7.75 11.51
CA LEU A 58 12.87 -8.89 12.40
C LEU A 58 11.54 -9.49 12.89
N TYR A 59 10.56 -8.64 13.17
CA TYR A 59 9.27 -9.05 13.71
C TYR A 59 8.12 -8.57 12.83
N VAL A 60 7.11 -9.43 12.71
CA VAL A 60 5.83 -9.15 12.07
C VAL A 60 4.77 -9.76 12.99
N ASP A 61 3.88 -8.92 13.51
CA ASP A 61 2.81 -9.34 14.40
C ASP A 61 1.46 -9.23 13.68
N PRO A 62 0.51 -10.15 13.88
CA PRO A 62 -0.87 -9.92 13.45
C PRO A 62 -1.47 -8.74 14.21
N SER A 63 -2.24 -7.90 13.53
CA SER A 63 -3.00 -6.85 14.22
C SER A 63 -4.08 -7.47 15.11
N LYS A 64 -4.27 -6.88 16.30
CA LYS A 64 -5.34 -7.28 17.23
C LYS A 64 -6.73 -6.87 16.77
N TYR A 65 -6.82 -5.96 15.80
CA TYR A 65 -8.07 -5.32 15.38
C TYR A 65 -8.50 -5.69 13.95
N ASP A 66 -7.58 -6.19 13.13
CA ASP A 66 -7.83 -6.51 11.72
C ASP A 66 -6.95 -7.71 11.30
N GLU A 67 -7.58 -8.84 10.98
CA GLU A 67 -6.92 -10.07 10.55
C GLU A 67 -6.05 -9.90 9.30
N ASN A 68 -6.38 -8.90 8.48
CA ASN A 68 -5.69 -8.60 7.23
C ASN A 68 -4.54 -7.64 7.42
N GLN A 69 -4.30 -7.13 8.63
CA GLN A 69 -3.20 -6.24 8.93
C GLN A 69 -2.06 -6.96 9.66
N ARG A 70 -0.86 -6.48 9.38
CA ARG A 70 0.39 -6.84 10.03
C ARG A 70 1.00 -5.60 10.64
N VAL A 71 1.48 -5.72 11.87
CA VAL A 71 2.18 -4.68 12.61
C VAL A 71 3.66 -5.02 12.60
N VAL A 72 4.48 -4.05 12.19
CA VAL A 72 5.92 -4.19 12.04
C VAL A 72 6.59 -3.20 13.01
N PRO A 73 7.11 -3.66 14.14
CA PRO A 73 7.84 -2.80 15.08
C PRO A 73 9.28 -2.57 14.62
N LEU A 74 9.66 -1.31 14.50
CA LEU A 74 11.02 -0.89 14.12
C LEU A 74 11.62 -0.01 15.23
N LEU A 75 12.94 -0.03 15.39
CA LEU A 75 13.63 0.83 16.35
C LEU A 75 13.63 2.27 15.82
N ALA A 76 13.08 3.21 16.59
CA ALA A 76 12.87 4.59 16.17
C ALA A 76 14.17 5.27 15.72
N ASN A 77 15.28 5.00 16.42
CA ASN A 77 16.59 5.60 16.18
C ASN A 77 17.49 4.75 15.26
N ARG A 78 16.92 3.84 14.47
CA ARG A 78 17.68 2.99 13.55
C ARG A 78 17.14 3.09 12.14
N GLU A 79 18.01 3.43 11.20
CA GLU A 79 17.68 3.47 9.79
C GLU A 79 17.22 2.10 9.27
N VAL A 80 16.21 2.15 8.40
CA VAL A 80 15.70 1.01 7.64
C VAL A 80 16.33 1.07 6.26
N TRP A 81 16.88 -0.06 5.82
CA TRP A 81 17.46 -0.18 4.49
C TRP A 81 16.38 -0.68 3.54
N LEU A 82 15.92 0.21 2.69
CA LEU A 82 15.00 -0.07 1.60
C LEU A 82 15.81 -0.51 0.38
N THR A 83 15.38 -1.58 -0.28
CA THR A 83 16.04 -2.10 -1.48
C THR A 83 15.04 -2.34 -2.60
N LYS A 84 15.42 -2.08 -3.84
CA LYS A 84 14.63 -2.41 -5.03
C LYS A 84 15.55 -2.90 -6.13
N THR A 85 15.11 -3.89 -6.89
CA THR A 85 15.84 -4.31 -8.09
C THR A 85 15.74 -3.22 -9.15
N ALA A 86 16.90 -2.75 -9.61
CA ALA A 86 16.99 -1.74 -10.66
C ALA A 86 16.54 -2.34 -12.00
N ARG A 87 15.85 -1.52 -12.80
CA ARG A 87 15.35 -1.91 -14.11
C ARG A 87 15.68 -0.86 -15.15
N ASP A 88 15.91 -1.30 -16.38
CA ASP A 88 16.12 -0.42 -17.54
C ASP A 88 14.80 0.18 -18.07
N ALA A 89 14.90 1.00 -19.11
CA ALA A 89 13.75 1.66 -19.74
C ALA A 89 12.76 0.67 -20.38
N ASP A 90 13.23 -0.52 -20.76
CA ASP A 90 12.43 -1.60 -21.35
C ASP A 90 11.80 -2.50 -20.26
N GLY A 91 12.13 -2.26 -18.98
CA GLY A 91 11.61 -2.99 -17.83
C GLY A 91 12.40 -4.27 -17.48
N ASN A 92 13.53 -4.51 -18.13
CA ASN A 92 14.40 -5.63 -17.80
C ASN A 92 15.22 -5.33 -16.54
N VAL A 93 15.58 -6.38 -15.81
CA VAL A 93 16.43 -6.26 -14.62
C VAL A 93 17.84 -5.88 -15.05
N LEU A 94 18.33 -4.76 -14.54
CA LEU A 94 19.74 -4.39 -14.68
C LEU A 94 20.59 -5.38 -13.89
N LEU A 95 21.70 -5.81 -14.48
CA LEU A 95 22.66 -6.70 -13.84
C LEU A 95 23.92 -5.92 -13.45
N ASP A 96 24.47 -6.23 -12.27
CA ASP A 96 25.76 -5.75 -11.83
C ASP A 96 26.92 -6.48 -12.55
N GLN A 97 28.15 -6.10 -12.22
CA GLN A 97 29.37 -6.65 -12.84
C GLN A 97 29.54 -8.17 -12.62
N ASP A 98 28.87 -8.72 -11.61
CA ASP A 98 28.90 -10.15 -11.27
C ASP A 98 27.72 -10.91 -11.89
N GLY A 99 26.88 -10.25 -12.69
CA GLY A 99 25.70 -10.82 -13.32
C GLY A 99 24.51 -10.98 -12.37
N ASN A 100 24.55 -10.38 -11.18
CA ASN A 100 23.42 -10.37 -10.25
C ASN A 100 22.52 -9.17 -10.50
N PRO A 101 21.22 -9.23 -10.13
CA PRO A 101 20.34 -8.06 -10.21
C PRO A 101 20.91 -6.86 -9.46
N GLU A 102 21.13 -5.75 -10.16
CA GLU A 102 21.54 -4.49 -9.57
C GLU A 102 20.46 -4.02 -8.59
N LYS A 103 20.88 -3.58 -7.41
CA LYS A 103 19.98 -3.16 -6.33
C LYS A 103 20.17 -1.70 -6.02
N GLU A 104 19.09 -0.96 -6.15
CA GLU A 104 18.96 0.38 -5.61
C GLU A 104 18.72 0.26 -4.10
N THR A 105 19.50 1.00 -3.30
CA THR A 105 19.37 1.01 -1.83
C THR A 105 19.15 2.43 -1.32
N LEU A 106 18.21 2.59 -0.40
CA LEU A 106 17.92 3.85 0.28
C LEU A 106 17.81 3.61 1.79
N LYS A 107 18.43 4.48 2.58
CA LYS A 107 18.31 4.45 4.05
C LYS A 107 17.32 5.51 4.49
N VAL A 108 16.35 5.12 5.30
CA VAL A 108 15.31 6.03 5.79
C VAL A 108 15.01 5.77 7.26
N MET A 109 14.56 6.80 7.96
CA MET A 109 14.08 6.64 9.33
C MET A 109 12.67 6.00 9.35
N PRO A 110 12.35 5.12 10.31
CA PRO A 110 11.03 4.52 10.42
C PRO A 110 9.89 5.55 10.51
N ALA A 111 10.13 6.70 11.15
CA ALA A 111 9.17 7.78 11.25
C ALA A 111 8.76 8.32 9.87
N ALA A 112 9.73 8.50 8.96
CA ALA A 112 9.47 8.96 7.60
C ALA A 112 8.62 7.95 6.81
N ILE A 113 8.91 6.64 6.96
CA ILE A 113 8.07 5.59 6.37
C ILE A 113 6.64 5.65 6.92
N LYS A 114 6.49 5.82 8.24
CA LYS A 114 5.17 5.89 8.89
C LYS A 114 4.35 7.06 8.37
N GLU A 115 4.97 8.22 8.24
CA GLU A 115 4.34 9.43 7.73
C GLU A 115 3.91 9.26 6.26
N ALA A 116 4.82 8.78 5.40
CA ALA A 116 4.53 8.50 4.00
C ALA A 116 3.37 7.51 3.82
N LEU A 117 3.32 6.43 4.61
CA LEU A 117 2.21 5.48 4.58
C LEU A 117 0.89 6.09 5.07
N ALA A 118 0.94 7.01 6.03
CA ALA A 118 -0.25 7.71 6.49
C ALA A 118 -0.77 8.68 5.42
N GLU A 119 0.12 9.40 4.76
CA GLU A 119 -0.22 10.31 3.67
C GLU A 119 -0.80 9.56 2.46
N ALA A 120 -0.15 8.48 2.01
CA ALA A 120 -0.65 7.63 0.94
C ALA A 120 -2.08 7.13 1.21
N ARG A 121 -2.35 6.65 2.43
CA ARG A 121 -3.72 6.24 2.84
C ARG A 121 -4.72 7.39 2.82
N ARG A 122 -4.33 8.58 3.29
CA ARG A 122 -5.21 9.76 3.26
C ARG A 122 -5.52 10.16 1.82
N ALA A 123 -4.52 10.19 0.95
CA ALA A 123 -4.68 10.52 -0.46
C ALA A 123 -5.61 9.51 -1.16
N TRP A 124 -5.39 8.21 -0.95
CA TRP A 124 -6.24 7.15 -1.47
C TRP A 124 -7.69 7.31 -0.99
N SER A 125 -7.90 7.54 0.31
CA SER A 125 -9.23 7.73 0.88
C SER A 125 -9.94 8.97 0.32
N GLN A 126 -9.23 10.08 0.10
CA GLN A 126 -9.82 11.29 -0.49
C GLN A 126 -10.25 11.05 -1.95
N GLN A 127 -9.39 10.42 -2.75
CA GLN A 127 -9.71 10.07 -4.13
C GLN A 127 -10.89 9.09 -4.21
N HIS A 128 -10.88 8.02 -3.40
CA HIS A 128 -11.90 6.97 -3.49
C HIS A 128 -13.23 7.37 -2.84
N SER A 129 -13.22 8.26 -1.84
CA SER A 129 -14.45 8.87 -1.32
C SER A 129 -15.07 9.84 -2.33
N GLN A 130 -14.24 10.61 -3.03
CA GLN A 130 -14.69 11.50 -4.09
C GLN A 130 -15.24 10.72 -5.29
N GLU A 131 -14.57 9.65 -5.71
CA GLU A 131 -15.09 8.73 -6.73
C GLU A 131 -16.44 8.15 -6.29
N ARG A 132 -16.54 7.54 -5.10
CA ARG A 132 -17.82 7.03 -4.57
C ARG A 132 -18.91 8.09 -4.62
N SER A 133 -18.61 9.32 -4.19
CA SER A 133 -19.57 10.43 -4.23
C SER A 133 -19.99 10.82 -5.64
N LEU A 134 -19.10 10.72 -6.64
CA LEU A 134 -19.39 10.98 -8.04
C LEU A 134 -20.23 9.85 -8.65
N GLN A 135 -19.93 8.60 -8.33
CA GLN A 135 -20.72 7.45 -8.77
C GLN A 135 -22.11 7.42 -8.12
N GLU A 136 -22.23 7.81 -6.85
CA GLU A 136 -23.50 8.00 -6.17
C GLU A 136 -24.32 9.11 -6.84
N ARG A 137 -23.72 10.28 -7.10
CA ARG A 137 -24.38 11.38 -7.84
C ARG A 137 -24.80 10.98 -9.26
N ALA A 138 -23.97 10.24 -9.99
CA ALA A 138 -24.30 9.74 -11.32
C ALA A 138 -25.43 8.70 -11.27
N GLY A 139 -25.44 7.83 -10.25
CA GLY A 139 -26.54 6.92 -9.97
C GLY A 139 -27.84 7.65 -9.68
N THR A 140 -27.82 8.68 -8.82
CA THR A 140 -28.99 9.51 -8.52
C THR A 140 -29.50 10.25 -9.76
N ALA A 141 -28.62 10.80 -10.59
CA ALA A 141 -29.01 11.47 -11.84
C ALA A 141 -29.64 10.50 -12.86
N ARG A 142 -29.10 9.28 -13.01
CA ARG A 142 -29.66 8.25 -13.89
C ARG A 142 -31.02 7.74 -13.40
N ASN A 143 -31.18 7.58 -12.09
CA ASN A 143 -32.44 7.19 -11.46
C ASN A 143 -33.49 8.31 -11.53
N GLY A 144 -33.08 9.57 -11.38
CA GLY A 144 -33.94 10.74 -11.54
C GLY A 144 -34.41 10.94 -12.98
N ALA A 145 -33.52 10.78 -13.97
CA ALA A 145 -33.87 10.83 -15.39
C ALA A 145 -34.83 9.68 -15.79
N GLY A 146 -34.67 8.49 -15.20
CA GLY A 146 -35.59 7.36 -15.39
C GLY A 146 -36.97 7.54 -14.75
N ALA A 147 -37.09 8.40 -13.73
CA ALA A 147 -38.38 8.75 -13.12
C ALA A 147 -39.15 9.77 -13.99
N MET A 148 -38.46 10.78 -14.54
CA MET A 148 -39.07 11.77 -15.45
C MET A 148 -39.52 11.17 -16.79
N HIS A 149 -38.83 10.14 -17.29
CA HIS A 149 -39.26 9.41 -18.50
C HIS A 149 -40.54 8.57 -18.27
N ARG A 150 -40.85 8.22 -17.02
CA ARG A 150 -42.04 7.43 -16.64
C ARG A 150 -43.25 8.29 -16.28
N GLU A 151 -43.05 9.57 -15.96
CA GLU A 151 -44.13 10.54 -15.72
C GLU A 151 -44.59 11.27 -17.00
N GLY A 152 -43.71 11.42 -18.00
CA GLY A 152 -44.10 11.98 -19.30
C GLY A 152 -45.09 11.11 -20.09
N ASP A 153 -45.10 9.80 -19.84
CA ASP A 153 -45.95 8.82 -20.55
C ASP A 153 -47.34 8.64 -19.91
N ARG A 154 -47.60 9.28 -18.76
CA ARG A 154 -48.89 9.19 -18.03
C ARG A 154 -49.78 10.43 -18.21
N LEU A 155 -49.31 11.44 -18.93
CA LEU A 155 -50.05 12.70 -19.16
C LEU A 155 -50.71 12.79 -20.55
N SER A 156 -50.57 11.78 -21.41
CA SER A 156 -51.15 11.76 -22.76
C SER A 156 -52.50 11.04 -22.88
N ASP A 157 -53.10 10.56 -21.78
CA ASP A 157 -54.33 9.76 -21.81
C ASP A 157 -55.47 10.33 -20.95
N ARG A 158 -55.87 11.58 -21.24
CA ARG A 158 -57.16 12.12 -20.82
C ARG A 158 -57.89 12.72 -22.02
N ASP A 159 -58.70 11.87 -22.65
CA ASP A 159 -59.74 12.25 -23.58
C ASP A 159 -60.63 13.38 -23.03
N ILE A 160 -60.83 14.40 -23.86
CA ILE A 160 -61.73 15.52 -23.65
C ILE A 160 -63.02 15.19 -24.44
N PRO A 161 -64.18 14.95 -23.80
CA PRO A 161 -65.43 14.85 -24.54
C PRO A 161 -66.04 16.23 -24.79
N PHE A 162 -66.62 16.40 -25.98
CA PHE A 162 -67.43 17.56 -26.40
C PHE A 162 -68.81 17.58 -25.74
#